data_AF-A0A4Z0IZ49-F1
#
_entry.id   AF-A0A4Z0IZ49-F1
#
_cell.length_a   1.000
_cell.length_b   1.000
_cell.length_c   1.000
_cell.angle_alpha   90.00
_cell.angle_beta   90.00
_cell.angle_gamma   90.00
#
_symmetry.space_group_name_H-M   'P 1'
#
loop_
_entity.id
_entity.type
_entity.pdbx_description
1 polymer ?
#
loop_
_entity_poly.entity_id
_entity_poly.type
_entity_poly.pdbx_seq_one_letter_code
_entity_poly.pdbx_strand_id
1 'polypeptide(L)'
;MAAESRGTTNEAIDITAGANGSSAALTPEEREWLDHRVESWVETYKKSMLTPITLSLVAEHQPAEISTVAEAVTAATGWQITERGLYRTIKRLQDSGFLQSTAADAPRTGAKRKLLDLTPLGASFLSKIKGNLVEVPSR
;
A
#
# COMPACT_ATOMS: atom_id res chain seq x y z
N MET A 1 24.62 -27.84 -30.30
CA MET A 1 24.70 -26.54 -29.60
C MET A 1 23.47 -26.42 -28.71
N ALA A 2 23.63 -26.74 -27.44
CA ALA A 2 22.56 -26.83 -26.45
C ALA A 2 22.31 -25.47 -25.79
N ALA A 3 21.04 -25.13 -25.59
CA ALA A 3 20.60 -23.96 -24.86
C ALA A 3 20.66 -24.23 -23.35
N GLU A 4 21.47 -23.47 -22.62
CA GLU A 4 21.52 -23.51 -21.16
C GLU A 4 20.46 -22.59 -20.56
N SER A 5 19.43 -23.23 -20.01
CA SER A 5 18.42 -22.64 -19.13
C SER A 5 19.06 -22.30 -17.78
N ARG A 6 19.24 -21.00 -17.48
CA ARG A 6 19.64 -20.55 -16.14
C ARG A 6 18.42 -20.53 -15.23
N GLY A 7 18.33 -21.56 -14.39
CA GLY A 7 17.34 -21.69 -13.34
C GLY A 7 17.43 -20.52 -12.35
N THR A 8 16.28 -19.95 -12.04
CA THR A 8 16.08 -19.00 -10.95
C THR A 8 16.14 -19.77 -9.64
N THR A 9 17.23 -19.68 -8.90
CA THR A 9 17.32 -20.20 -7.53
C THR A 9 16.53 -19.27 -6.61
N ASN A 10 15.28 -19.64 -6.33
CA ASN A 10 14.57 -19.11 -5.17
C ASN A 10 15.27 -19.70 -3.94
N GLU A 11 16.19 -18.94 -3.34
CA GLU A 11 16.73 -19.29 -2.03
C GLU A 11 15.59 -19.23 -1.02
N ALA A 12 15.15 -20.41 -0.59
CA ALA A 12 14.21 -20.56 0.51
C ALA A 12 14.83 -19.93 1.75
N ILE A 13 14.11 -18.99 2.37
CA ILE A 13 14.47 -18.43 3.66
C ILE A 13 14.28 -19.56 4.69
N ASP A 14 15.39 -20.19 5.09
CA ASP A 14 15.39 -21.20 6.15
C ASP A 14 15.25 -20.51 7.51
N ILE A 15 14.04 -20.53 8.07
CA ILE A 15 13.72 -19.98 9.40
C ILE A 15 13.62 -21.15 10.39
N THR A 16 14.75 -21.77 10.72
CA THR A 16 14.83 -22.67 11.89
C THR A 16 15.93 -22.21 12.85
N ALA A 17 15.69 -21.07 13.50
CA ALA A 17 16.39 -20.69 14.72
C ALA A 17 15.45 -20.92 15.92
N GLY A 18 15.82 -21.88 16.76
CA GLY A 18 15.02 -22.36 17.89
C GLY A 18 14.68 -21.27 18.90
N ALA A 19 13.40 -21.15 19.22
CA ALA A 19 12.90 -20.28 20.28
C ALA A 19 13.04 -21.00 21.64
N ASN A 20 14.22 -20.91 22.25
CA ASN A 20 14.36 -21.06 23.70
C ASN A 20 14.49 -19.64 24.30
N GLY A 21 13.39 -19.11 24.83
CA GLY A 21 13.35 -17.79 25.47
C GLY A 21 12.37 -17.80 26.63
N SER A 22 12.92 -17.82 27.84
CA SER A 22 12.22 -17.83 29.13
C SER A 22 11.28 -16.62 29.29
N SER A 23 10.13 -16.83 29.95
CA SER A 23 9.13 -15.81 30.29
C SER A 23 9.62 -14.87 31.41
N ALA A 24 10.67 -14.11 31.16
CA ALA A 24 11.04 -12.95 31.98
C ALA A 24 10.35 -11.71 31.42
N ALA A 25 9.80 -10.86 32.30
CA ALA A 25 9.22 -9.58 31.88
C ALA A 25 10.31 -8.71 31.23
N LEU A 26 9.97 -8.05 30.11
CA LEU A 26 10.88 -7.15 29.39
C LEU A 26 11.45 -6.09 30.34
N THR A 27 12.73 -5.77 30.19
CA THR A 27 13.34 -4.60 30.83
C THR A 27 12.80 -3.30 30.21
N PRO A 28 12.97 -2.14 30.85
CA PRO A 28 12.62 -0.84 30.25
C PRO A 28 13.33 -0.57 28.91
N GLU A 29 14.62 -0.89 28.84
CA GLU A 29 15.45 -0.71 27.63
C GLU A 29 14.95 -1.60 26.48
N GLU A 30 14.59 -2.86 26.77
CA GLU A 30 14.02 -3.77 25.77
C GLU A 30 12.66 -3.30 25.28
N ARG A 31 11.83 -2.69 26.14
CA ARG A 31 10.54 -2.10 25.71
C ARG A 31 10.74 -0.92 24.77
N GLU A 32 11.60 0.03 25.14
CA GLU A 32 11.88 1.19 24.29
C GLU A 32 12.45 0.78 22.92
N TRP A 33 13.38 -0.18 22.93
CA TRP A 33 13.91 -0.75 21.68
C TRP A 33 12.82 -1.43 20.84
N LEU A 34 11.93 -2.21 21.47
CA LEU A 34 10.83 -2.89 20.79
C LEU A 34 9.85 -1.87 20.18
N ASP A 35 9.47 -0.83 20.93
CA ASP A 35 8.56 0.21 20.46
C ASP A 35 9.12 0.91 19.22
N HIS A 36 10.40 1.30 19.24
CA HIS A 36 11.05 1.88 18.07
C HIS A 36 11.12 0.93 16.87
N ARG A 37 11.33 -0.37 17.11
CA ARG A 37 11.34 -1.38 16.05
C ARG A 37 9.97 -1.57 15.43
N VAL A 38 8.93 -1.63 16.26
CA VAL A 38 7.54 -1.71 15.82
C VAL A 38 7.17 -0.46 15.02
N GLU A 39 7.49 0.73 15.51
CA GLU A 39 7.21 1.99 14.81
C GLU A 39 7.86 2.02 13.42
N SER A 40 9.16 1.69 13.34
CA SER A 40 9.90 1.65 12.08
C SER A 40 9.31 0.64 11.08
N TRP A 41 8.91 -0.53 11.58
CA TRP A 41 8.28 -1.56 10.76
C TRP A 41 6.89 -1.13 10.28
N VAL A 42 6.06 -0.56 11.16
CA VAL A 42 4.72 -0.04 10.83
C VAL A 42 4.80 1.05 9.77
N GLU A 43 5.75 1.97 9.86
CA GLU A 43 5.92 3.01 8.84
C GLU A 43 6.32 2.45 7.47
N THR A 44 7.13 1.38 7.45
CA THR A 44 7.48 0.68 6.21
C THR A 44 6.27 -0.04 5.62
N TYR A 45 5.48 -0.70 6.47
CA TYR A 45 4.23 -1.35 6.09
C TYR A 45 3.23 -0.35 5.50
N LYS A 46 2.96 0.77 6.18
CA LYS A 46 2.08 1.84 5.70
C LYS A 46 2.49 2.35 4.32
N LYS A 47 3.78 2.66 4.14
CA LYS A 47 4.33 3.13 2.85
C LYS A 47 4.13 2.12 1.73
N SER A 48 4.34 0.84 2.03
CA SER A 48 4.19 -0.25 1.05
C SER A 48 2.72 -0.47 0.67
N MET A 49 1.83 -0.42 1.67
CA MET A 49 0.40 -0.68 1.49
C MET A 49 -0.40 0.52 0.97
N LEU A 50 0.15 1.73 1.00
CA LEU A 50 -0.56 2.90 0.49
C LEU A 50 -0.99 2.75 -0.97
N THR A 51 -0.17 2.10 -1.81
CA THR A 51 -0.52 1.88 -3.23
C THR A 51 -1.76 1.00 -3.42
N PRO A 52 -1.80 -0.26 -2.94
CA PRO A 52 -3.00 -1.09 -3.09
C PRO A 52 -4.23 -0.51 -2.38
N ILE A 53 -4.05 0.23 -1.28
CA ILE A 53 -5.15 0.94 -0.60
C ILE A 53 -5.70 2.05 -1.49
N THR A 54 -4.85 2.96 -1.99
CA THR A 54 -5.28 4.04 -2.89
C THR A 54 -5.98 3.49 -4.14
N LEU A 55 -5.43 2.45 -4.78
CA LEU A 55 -6.06 1.83 -5.95
C LEU A 55 -7.42 1.21 -5.61
N SER A 56 -7.55 0.55 -4.45
CA SER A 56 -8.83 -0.03 -4.01
C SER A 56 -9.89 1.04 -3.80
N LEU A 57 -9.52 2.15 -3.16
CA LEU A 57 -10.46 3.23 -2.85
C LEU A 57 -10.85 4.02 -4.11
N VAL A 58 -9.94 4.19 -5.07
CA VAL A 58 -10.34 4.71 -6.39
C VAL A 58 -11.29 3.74 -7.08
N ALA A 59 -11.03 2.43 -7.04
CA ALA A 59 -11.93 1.43 -7.64
C ALA A 59 -13.35 1.49 -7.06
N GLU A 60 -13.47 1.75 -5.76
CA GLU A 60 -14.73 1.84 -5.03
C GLU A 60 -15.50 3.13 -5.32
N HIS A 61 -14.80 4.25 -5.47
CA HIS A 61 -15.41 5.58 -5.59
C HIS A 61 -15.35 6.18 -7.00
N GLN A 62 -14.81 5.48 -7.99
CA GLN A 62 -14.64 6.03 -9.33
C GLN A 62 -15.97 6.39 -10.02
N PRO A 63 -16.05 7.51 -10.75
CA PRO A 63 -15.00 8.52 -10.90
C PRO A 63 -14.80 9.36 -9.61
N ALA A 64 -13.59 9.38 -9.06
CA ALA A 64 -13.32 9.88 -7.71
C ALA A 64 -12.52 11.20 -7.70
N GLU A 65 -12.88 12.13 -6.81
CA GLU A 65 -12.00 13.27 -6.50
C GLU A 65 -10.84 12.86 -5.59
N ILE A 66 -9.72 13.58 -5.68
CA ILE A 66 -8.56 13.34 -4.79
C ILE A 66 -8.93 13.50 -3.31
N SER A 67 -9.79 14.48 -3.00
CA SER A 67 -10.33 14.71 -1.65
C SER A 67 -11.12 13.51 -1.14
N THR A 68 -12.02 12.95 -1.95
CA THR A 68 -12.78 11.75 -1.62
C THR A 68 -11.86 10.57 -1.32
N VAL A 69 -10.79 10.38 -2.12
CA VAL A 69 -9.80 9.33 -1.87
C VAL A 69 -9.04 9.58 -0.55
N ALA A 70 -8.70 10.82 -0.23
CA ALA A 70 -7.99 11.17 1.01
C ALA A 70 -8.82 10.85 2.26
N GLU A 71 -10.10 11.25 2.23
CA GLU A 71 -11.07 10.97 3.29
C GLU A 71 -11.26 9.47 3.46
N ALA A 72 -11.42 8.74 2.34
CA ALA A 72 -11.60 7.30 2.36
C ALA A 72 -10.37 6.54 2.89
N VAL A 73 -9.14 7.00 2.60
CA VAL A 73 -7.93 6.37 3.18
C VAL A 73 -7.92 6.52 4.69
N THR A 74 -8.22 7.73 5.18
CA THR A 74 -8.25 8.01 6.62
C THR A 74 -9.33 7.17 7.29
N ALA A 75 -10.52 7.09 6.70
CA ALA A 75 -11.63 6.31 7.23
C ALA A 75 -11.34 4.80 7.25
N ALA A 76 -10.71 4.26 6.19
CA ALA A 76 -10.44 2.83 6.07
C ALA A 76 -9.27 2.35 6.93
N THR A 77 -8.29 3.21 7.21
CA THR A 77 -7.01 2.80 7.81
C THR A 77 -6.66 3.49 9.12
N GLY A 78 -7.31 4.61 9.43
CA GLY A 78 -6.91 5.53 10.51
C GLY A 78 -5.59 6.27 10.26
N TRP A 79 -4.94 6.06 9.11
CA TRP A 79 -3.63 6.66 8.83
C TRP A 79 -3.75 8.15 8.51
N GLN A 80 -2.89 8.95 9.13
CA GLN A 80 -2.76 10.36 8.81
C GLN A 80 -1.82 10.50 7.62
N ILE A 81 -2.37 10.91 6.47
CA ILE A 81 -1.60 11.13 5.25
C ILE A 81 -1.62 12.61 4.90
N THR A 82 -0.44 13.16 4.65
CA THR A 82 -0.35 14.54 4.14
C THR A 82 -0.92 14.62 2.72
N GLU A 83 -1.62 15.71 2.42
CA GLU A 83 -2.16 15.96 1.07
C GLU A 83 -1.07 15.84 -0.02
N ARG A 84 0.11 16.39 0.26
CA ARG A 84 1.29 16.29 -0.62
C ARG A 84 1.73 14.84 -0.85
N GLY A 85 1.70 14.00 0.19
CA GLY A 85 2.06 12.58 0.10
C GLY A 85 1.08 11.79 -0.75
N LEU A 86 -0.22 12.02 -0.55
CA LEU A 86 -1.26 11.40 -1.36
C LEU A 86 -1.16 11.83 -2.82
N TYR A 87 -0.99 13.14 -3.07
CA TYR A 87 -0.84 13.67 -4.43
C TYR A 87 0.35 13.05 -5.18
N ARG A 88 1.52 12.91 -4.51
CA ARG A 88 2.68 12.23 -5.10
C ARG A 88 2.40 10.77 -5.43
N THR A 89 1.69 10.07 -4.55
CA THR A 89 1.30 8.68 -4.78
C THR A 89 0.38 8.57 -5.99
N ILE A 90 -0.68 9.37 -6.04
CA ILE A 90 -1.61 9.41 -7.17
C ILE A 90 -0.87 9.76 -8.47
N LYS A 91 -0.02 10.79 -8.46
CA LYS A 91 0.78 11.15 -9.64
C LYS A 91 1.66 9.99 -10.11
N ARG A 92 2.34 9.28 -9.20
CA ARG A 92 3.15 8.10 -9.55
C ARG A 92 2.30 7.01 -10.20
N LEU A 93 1.09 6.77 -9.69
CA LEU A 93 0.16 5.78 -10.25
C LEU A 93 -0.34 6.19 -11.64
N GLN A 94 -0.53 7.48 -11.88
CA GLN A 94 -0.87 8.02 -13.20
C GLN A 94 0.29 7.90 -14.19
N ASP A 95 1.49 8.31 -13.76
CA ASP A 95 2.70 8.21 -14.57
C ASP A 95 3.02 6.73 -14.93
N SER A 96 2.59 5.78 -14.10
CA SER A 96 2.68 4.32 -14.34
C SER A 96 1.51 3.73 -15.14
N GLY A 97 0.50 4.53 -15.50
CA GLY A 97 -0.69 4.09 -16.25
C GLY A 97 -1.73 3.30 -15.45
N PHE A 98 -1.62 3.23 -14.12
CA PHE A 98 -2.59 2.53 -13.26
C PHE A 98 -3.85 3.36 -13.00
N LEU A 99 -3.70 4.68 -12.98
CA LEU A 99 -4.80 5.63 -12.84
C LEU A 99 -4.84 6.55 -14.06
N GLN A 100 -6.04 6.95 -14.45
CA GLN A 100 -6.24 8.03 -15.41
C GLN A 100 -7.02 9.16 -14.76
N SER A 101 -6.97 10.34 -15.37
CA SER A 101 -7.83 11.43 -14.96
C SER A 101 -8.55 12.08 -16.10
N THR A 102 -9.79 12.46 -15.81
CA THR A 102 -10.64 13.27 -16.68
C THR A 102 -10.91 14.61 -15.99
N ALA A 103 -11.03 15.67 -16.78
CA ALA A 103 -11.46 16.97 -16.29
C ALA A 103 -12.99 17.03 -16.40
N ALA A 104 -13.66 17.25 -15.28
CA ALA A 104 -15.11 17.43 -15.22
C ALA A 104 -15.48 18.83 -14.69
N ASP A 105 -16.61 19.35 -15.12
CA ASP A 105 -17.11 20.63 -14.62
C ASP A 105 -17.71 20.46 -13.22
N ALA A 106 -17.25 21.29 -12.27
CA ALA A 106 -17.84 21.34 -10.95
C ALA A 106 -19.31 21.77 -11.04
N PRO A 107 -20.26 21.01 -10.45
CA PRO A 107 -21.63 21.48 -10.31
C PRO A 107 -21.57 22.75 -9.47
N ARG A 108 -21.98 23.89 -10.04
CA ARG A 108 -22.10 25.24 -9.42
C ARG A 108 -20.97 26.24 -9.63
N THR A 109 -19.71 25.84 -9.82
CA THR A 109 -18.60 26.81 -9.95
C THR A 109 -17.98 26.88 -11.34
N GLY A 110 -18.23 25.89 -12.21
CA GLY A 110 -17.56 25.78 -13.51
C GLY A 110 -16.05 25.52 -13.42
N ALA A 111 -15.50 25.38 -12.21
CA ALA A 111 -14.12 25.00 -12.00
C ALA A 111 -13.91 23.57 -12.47
N LYS A 112 -12.81 23.32 -13.20
CA LYS A 112 -12.45 21.96 -13.62
C LYS A 112 -11.98 21.18 -12.39
N ARG A 113 -12.66 20.07 -12.09
CA ARG A 113 -12.21 19.09 -11.10
C ARG A 113 -11.55 17.93 -11.81
N LYS A 114 -10.51 17.39 -11.18
CA LYS A 114 -9.79 16.22 -11.65
C LYS A 114 -10.45 14.99 -11.05
N LEU A 115 -11.12 14.20 -11.87
CA LEU A 115 -11.67 12.91 -11.47
C LEU A 115 -10.67 11.81 -11.79
N LEU A 116 -10.64 10.78 -10.96
CA LEU A 116 -9.76 9.63 -11.05
C LEU A 116 -10.57 8.39 -11.39
N ASP A 117 -10.08 7.65 -12.38
CA ASP A 117 -10.58 6.33 -12.73
C ASP A 117 -9.42 5.33 -12.69
N LEU A 118 -9.75 4.11 -12.26
CA LEU A 118 -8.85 2.97 -12.34
C LEU A 118 -8.80 2.48 -13.79
N THR A 119 -7.59 2.34 -14.34
CA THR A 119 -7.43 1.76 -15.68
C THR A 119 -7.55 0.23 -15.62
N PRO A 120 -7.77 -0.46 -16.75
CA PRO A 120 -7.70 -1.92 -16.80
C PRO A 120 -6.35 -2.48 -16.29
N LEU A 121 -5.25 -1.78 -16.57
CA LEU A 121 -3.92 -2.11 -16.06
C LEU A 121 -3.87 -1.98 -14.53
N GLY A 122 -4.39 -0.88 -13.98
CA GLY A 122 -4.49 -0.66 -12.54
C GLY A 122 -5.34 -1.71 -11.84
N ALA A 123 -6.48 -2.10 -12.43
CA ALA A 123 -7.34 -3.15 -11.91
C ALA A 123 -6.64 -4.52 -11.88
N SER A 124 -5.93 -4.88 -12.96
CA SER A 124 -5.16 -6.13 -13.01
C SER A 124 -4.03 -6.14 -11.97
N PHE A 125 -3.29 -5.04 -11.86
CA PHE A 125 -2.22 -4.89 -10.88
C PHE A 125 -2.77 -5.02 -9.45
N LEU A 126 -3.88 -4.34 -9.13
CA LEU A 126 -4.52 -4.40 -7.82
C LEU A 126 -4.98 -5.83 -7.48
N SER A 127 -5.63 -6.51 -8.43
CA SER A 127 -6.09 -7.89 -8.26
C SER A 127 -4.93 -8.83 -7.94
N LYS A 128 -3.81 -8.72 -8.67
CA LYS A 128 -2.61 -9.52 -8.43
C LYS A 128 -1.98 -9.23 -7.06
N ILE A 129 -1.92 -7.97 -6.64
CA ILE A 129 -1.43 -7.64 -5.28
C ILE A 129 -2.31 -8.29 -4.23
N LYS A 130 -3.64 -8.09 -4.31
CA LYS A 130 -4.59 -8.64 -3.32
C LYS A 130 -4.45 -10.15 -3.19
N GLY A 131 -4.26 -10.86 -4.29
CA GLY A 131 -4.04 -12.31 -4.28
C GLY A 131 -2.71 -12.78 -3.69
N ASN A 132 -1.76 -11.88 -3.43
CA ASN A 132 -0.47 -12.18 -2.81
C ASN A 132 -0.33 -11.57 -1.40
N LEU A 133 -1.36 -10.92 -0.86
CA LEU A 133 -1.36 -10.47 0.54
C LEU A 133 -1.51 -11.69 1.45
N VAL A 134 -0.65 -11.77 2.47
CA VAL A 134 -0.64 -12.86 3.44
C VAL A 134 -1.01 -12.32 4.81
N GLU A 135 -1.92 -13.00 5.50
CA GLU A 135 -2.25 -12.70 6.88
C GLU A 135 -1.25 -13.37 7.83
N VAL A 136 -0.88 -12.66 8.90
CA VAL A 136 -0.06 -13.24 9.97
C VAL A 136 -0.96 -14.19 10.77
N PRO A 137 -0.64 -15.50 10.86
CA PRO A 137 -1.47 -16.44 11.58
C PRO A 137 -1.61 -16.03 13.05
N SER A 138 -2.85 -15.87 13.51
CA SER A 138 -3.14 -15.79 14.94
C SER A 138 -3.06 -17.22 15.49
N ARG A 139 -2.14 -17.47 16.42
CA ARG A 139 -2.11 -18.73 17.18
C ARG A 139 -2.99 -18.64 18.41
#